data_AF-A0ABD3RB78-F1
#
_entry.id   AF-A0ABD3RB78-F1
#
_cell.length_a   1.000
_cell.length_b   1.000
_cell.length_c   1.000
_cell.angle_alpha   90.00
_cell.angle_beta   90.00
_cell.angle_gamma   90.00
#
_symmetry.space_group_name_H-M   'P 1'
#
loop_
_entity.id
_entity.type
_entity.pdbx_description
1 polymer ?
#
loop_
_entity_poly.entity_id
_entity_poly.type
_entity_poly.pdbx_seq_one_letter_code
_entity_poly.pdbx_strand_id
1 'polypeptide(L)'
;MRGGTRTDGCDENDVGNVETGRRDEHVVGLVCYNLGFLPGANDDRRIMTQSESTLRSITDAALLLRVGGLLSVMTYPASNHEESVVVERFVEGLGMLTTRNEGGWMGYANGIPDDDDDDDDDGGGGAGGGSSSGSARVRTMVTRALERVVSLGAVGQTWRAFVHRPLGRPFSPVLVTATRIK
;
A
#
# COMPACT_ATOMS: atom_id res chain seq x y z
N MET A 1 7.66 -2.19 -76.57
CA MET A 1 7.02 -2.16 -75.24
C MET A 1 7.72 -1.10 -74.40
N ARG A 2 6.92 -0.28 -73.69
CA ARG A 2 7.28 0.83 -72.78
C ARG A 2 8.35 0.38 -71.76
N GLY A 3 9.21 1.21 -71.17
CA GLY A 3 9.38 2.65 -71.12
C GLY A 3 10.62 2.94 -70.24
N GLY A 4 11.27 4.08 -70.44
CA GLY A 4 12.49 4.45 -69.73
C GLY A 4 12.26 5.35 -68.49
N THR A 5 13.37 5.49 -67.76
CA THR A 5 13.84 6.60 -66.90
C THR A 5 13.12 6.92 -65.59
N ARG A 6 13.88 6.93 -64.47
CA ARG A 6 14.25 8.16 -63.74
C ARG A 6 15.26 7.91 -62.60
N THR A 7 16.07 8.93 -62.37
CA THR A 7 17.11 9.13 -61.35
C THR A 7 16.51 9.59 -60.00
N ASP A 8 17.41 9.90 -59.05
CA ASP A 8 17.24 10.66 -57.79
C ASP A 8 17.19 9.71 -56.58
N GLY A 9 18.06 9.78 -55.55
CA GLY A 9 18.60 10.96 -54.88
C GLY A 9 17.81 11.19 -53.59
N CYS A 10 18.50 11.26 -52.43
CA CYS A 10 17.97 11.49 -51.06
C CYS A 10 17.39 10.22 -50.41
N ASP A 11 17.59 9.86 -49.13
CA ASP A 11 17.82 10.68 -47.92
C ASP A 11 18.64 9.91 -46.87
N GLU A 12 19.56 10.62 -46.23
CA GLU A 12 19.97 10.37 -44.85
C GLU A 12 18.72 10.38 -43.96
N ASN A 13 18.55 9.36 -43.11
CA ASN A 13 17.91 9.35 -41.79
C ASN A 13 17.36 7.95 -41.48
N ASP A 14 18.25 6.99 -41.19
CA ASP A 14 17.89 5.87 -40.31
C ASP A 14 18.50 6.13 -38.94
N VAL A 15 18.02 7.21 -38.31
CA VAL A 15 18.15 7.40 -36.87
C VAL A 15 17.19 6.39 -36.26
N GLY A 16 17.64 5.14 -36.17
CA GLY A 16 17.00 4.12 -35.38
C GLY A 16 16.82 4.67 -33.98
N ASN A 17 15.60 5.10 -33.69
CA ASN A 17 15.13 5.48 -32.38
C ASN A 17 15.24 4.22 -31.52
N VAL A 18 16.42 4.00 -30.94
CA VAL A 18 16.59 3.10 -29.81
C VAL A 18 15.88 3.79 -28.66
N GLU A 19 14.55 3.68 -28.66
CA GLU A 19 13.78 3.81 -27.42
C GLU A 19 14.44 2.84 -26.47
N THR A 20 15.24 3.43 -25.60
CA THR A 20 15.98 2.73 -24.57
C THR A 20 14.89 2.16 -23.69
N GLY A 21 14.54 0.90 -23.97
CA GLY A 21 13.59 0.12 -23.20
C GLY A 21 14.05 0.17 -21.77
N ARG A 22 13.47 1.10 -21.01
CA ARG A 22 13.61 1.17 -19.58
C ARG A 22 12.92 -0.10 -19.13
N ARG A 23 13.72 -1.17 -18.95
CA ARG A 23 13.24 -2.44 -18.41
C ARG A 23 12.41 -2.04 -17.19
N ASP A 24 11.15 -2.45 -17.15
CA ASP A 24 10.33 -2.28 -15.96
C ASP A 24 11.17 -2.79 -14.79
N GLU A 25 11.71 -1.88 -13.96
CA GLU A 25 12.60 -2.23 -12.85
C GLU A 25 11.85 -3.09 -11.82
N HIS A 26 10.52 -3.09 -11.90
CA HIS A 26 9.61 -3.93 -11.14
C HIS A 26 9.55 -5.35 -11.72
N VAL A 27 10.22 -6.29 -11.08
CA VAL A 27 10.23 -7.72 -11.47
C VAL A 27 9.44 -8.62 -10.52
N VAL A 28 8.98 -8.09 -9.39
CA VAL A 28 8.36 -8.90 -8.32
C VAL A 28 6.89 -9.16 -8.64
N GLY A 29 6.50 -10.43 -8.71
CA GLY A 29 5.11 -10.85 -8.96
C GLY A 29 4.25 -11.02 -7.72
N LEU A 30 4.84 -11.34 -6.57
CA LEU A 30 4.13 -11.60 -5.32
C LEU A 30 5.02 -11.24 -4.13
N VAL A 31 4.47 -10.54 -3.15
CA VAL A 31 5.05 -10.41 -1.81
C VAL A 31 4.00 -10.82 -0.78
N CYS A 32 4.38 -11.74 0.11
CA CYS A 32 3.51 -12.25 1.16
C CYS A 32 4.07 -11.90 2.54
N TYR A 33 3.20 -11.39 3.40
CA TYR A 33 3.48 -11.11 4.80
C TYR A 33 2.56 -11.95 5.68
N ASN A 34 3.15 -12.55 6.71
CA ASN A 34 2.41 -13.20 7.78
C ASN A 34 2.86 -12.57 9.09
N LEU A 35 2.05 -11.65 9.63
CA LEU A 35 2.46 -10.79 10.73
C LEU A 35 2.31 -11.49 12.09
N GLY A 36 2.85 -10.87 13.14
CA GLY A 36 2.85 -11.40 14.50
C GLY A 36 4.15 -12.10 14.87
N PHE A 37 4.03 -13.15 15.67
CA PHE A 37 5.14 -13.96 16.17
C PHE A 37 5.09 -15.37 15.55
N LEU A 38 6.23 -16.06 15.54
CA LEU A 38 6.31 -17.44 15.06
C LEU A 38 5.76 -18.40 16.14
N PRO A 39 4.86 -19.36 15.79
CA PRO A 39 4.36 -20.35 16.75
C PRO A 39 5.33 -21.54 16.96
N GLY A 40 5.40 -22.09 18.18
CA GLY A 40 6.40 -23.09 18.57
C GLY A 40 6.63 -23.27 20.09
N ALA A 41 7.46 -24.24 20.47
CA ALA A 41 7.68 -24.62 21.87
C ALA A 41 8.55 -23.63 22.68
N ASN A 42 9.27 -22.73 21.99
CA ASN A 42 10.18 -21.73 22.58
C ASN A 42 9.79 -20.31 22.13
N ASP A 43 8.49 -20.04 22.02
CA ASP A 43 7.97 -18.77 21.48
C ASP A 43 8.28 -17.59 22.40
N ASP A 44 9.33 -16.86 22.06
CA ASP A 44 9.52 -15.53 22.61
C ASP A 44 8.54 -14.56 21.94
N ARG A 45 7.37 -14.40 22.55
CA ARG A 45 6.32 -13.47 22.10
C ARG A 45 6.77 -12.00 22.07
N ARG A 46 7.95 -11.68 22.60
CA ARG A 46 8.57 -10.35 22.47
C ARG A 46 9.15 -10.11 21.07
N ILE A 47 9.47 -11.17 20.34
CA ILE A 47 9.96 -11.10 18.96
C ILE A 47 8.77 -11.23 18.03
N MET A 48 8.21 -10.08 17.65
CA MET A 48 7.07 -9.99 16.73
C MET A 48 7.22 -8.79 15.81
N THR A 49 6.48 -8.80 14.70
CA THR A 49 6.39 -7.66 13.79
C THR A 49 5.89 -6.40 14.49
N GLN A 50 6.35 -5.25 14.01
CA GLN A 50 6.04 -3.94 14.58
C GLN A 50 5.46 -3.03 13.50
N SER A 51 4.41 -2.26 13.84
CA SER A 51 3.65 -1.41 12.92
C SER A 51 4.55 -0.57 12.00
N GLU A 52 5.59 0.05 12.56
CA GLU A 52 6.52 0.93 11.84
C GLU A 52 7.40 0.16 10.84
N SER A 53 8.04 -0.93 11.27
CA SER A 53 8.90 -1.73 10.38
C SER A 53 8.10 -2.45 9.31
N THR A 54 6.90 -2.92 9.68
CA THR A 54 5.96 -3.59 8.78
C THR A 54 5.49 -2.64 7.69
N LEU A 55 5.03 -1.43 8.06
CA LEU A 55 4.57 -0.45 7.09
C LEU A 55 5.70 -0.01 6.14
N ARG A 56 6.92 0.22 6.66
CA ARG A 56 8.09 0.53 5.82
C ARG A 56 8.37 -0.58 4.81
N SER A 57 8.38 -1.84 5.26
CA SER A 57 8.62 -2.99 4.39
C SER A 57 7.53 -3.16 3.34
N ILE A 58 6.25 -3.04 3.72
CA ILE A 58 5.12 -3.16 2.78
C ILE A 58 5.11 -2.01 1.76
N THR A 59 5.53 -0.81 2.17
CA THR A 59 5.71 0.32 1.24
C THR A 59 6.79 0.02 0.20
N ASP A 60 7.92 -0.55 0.63
CA ASP A 60 8.97 -0.99 -0.30
C ASP A 60 8.48 -2.10 -1.23
N ALA A 61 7.73 -3.07 -0.70
CA ALA A 61 7.10 -4.11 -1.52
C ALA A 61 6.16 -3.53 -2.57
N ALA A 62 5.33 -2.54 -2.22
CA ALA A 62 4.44 -1.87 -3.17
C ALA A 62 5.23 -1.19 -4.30
N LEU A 63 6.38 -0.59 -3.99
CA LEU A 63 7.29 0.01 -4.97
C LEU A 63 8.05 -1.03 -5.81
N LEU A 64 8.18 -2.28 -5.38
CA LEU A 64 8.87 -3.35 -6.12
C LEU A 64 7.94 -4.16 -7.04
N LEU A 65 6.64 -4.19 -6.74
CA LEU A 65 5.67 -4.99 -7.47
C LEU A 65 5.50 -4.52 -8.91
N ARG A 66 5.58 -5.49 -9.83
CA ARG A 66 5.30 -5.28 -11.25
C ARG A 66 3.81 -5.05 -11.48
N VAL A 67 3.45 -4.55 -12.66
CA VAL A 67 2.06 -4.52 -13.09
C VAL A 67 1.50 -5.95 -13.15
N GLY A 68 0.35 -6.16 -12.51
CA GLY A 68 -0.24 -7.49 -12.25
C GLY A 68 0.32 -8.21 -11.02
N GLY A 69 1.28 -7.62 -10.31
CA GLY A 69 1.84 -8.16 -9.08
C GLY A 69 0.89 -8.01 -7.88
N LEU A 70 1.00 -8.94 -6.93
CA LEU A 70 0.14 -9.03 -5.75
C LEU A 70 0.92 -8.79 -4.45
N LEU A 71 0.39 -7.92 -3.60
CA LEU A 71 0.73 -7.82 -2.19
C LEU A 71 -0.32 -8.60 -1.39
N SER A 72 0.11 -9.53 -0.54
CA SER A 72 -0.75 -10.31 0.35
C SER A 72 -0.24 -10.17 1.78
N VAL A 73 -1.08 -9.69 2.69
CA VAL A 73 -0.70 -9.46 4.10
C VAL A 73 -1.75 -10.10 5.00
N MET A 74 -1.33 -11.09 5.78
CA MET A 74 -2.14 -11.65 6.86
C MET A 74 -1.81 -10.92 8.16
N THR A 75 -2.82 -10.27 8.75
CA THR A 75 -2.70 -9.57 10.04
C THR A 75 -3.40 -10.37 11.14
N TYR A 76 -2.97 -10.16 12.37
CA TYR A 76 -3.56 -10.80 13.56
C TYR A 76 -3.95 -9.72 14.58
N PRO A 77 -5.17 -9.14 14.48
CA PRO A 77 -5.60 -8.02 15.32
C PRO A 77 -5.51 -8.31 16.83
N ALA A 78 -5.73 -9.57 17.23
CA ALA A 78 -5.60 -10.01 18.62
C ALA A 78 -4.17 -9.87 19.19
N SER A 79 -3.15 -9.93 18.33
CA SER A 79 -1.74 -9.84 18.74
C SER A 79 -1.20 -8.42 18.68
N ASN A 80 -1.58 -7.67 17.64
CA ASN A 80 -1.21 -6.27 17.48
C ASN A 80 -2.30 -5.54 16.67
N HIS A 81 -3.19 -4.85 17.39
CA HIS A 81 -4.32 -4.15 16.77
C HIS A 81 -3.86 -2.97 15.91
N GLU A 82 -2.94 -2.15 16.41
CA GLU A 82 -2.40 -1.00 15.68
C GLU A 82 -1.75 -1.42 14.36
N GLU A 83 -0.95 -2.49 14.36
CA GLU A 83 -0.34 -3.01 13.14
C GLU A 83 -1.39 -3.44 12.12
N SER A 84 -2.48 -4.07 12.55
CA SER A 84 -3.59 -4.43 11.66
C SER A 84 -4.24 -3.20 11.05
N VAL A 85 -4.58 -2.20 11.87
CA VAL A 85 -5.21 -0.95 11.41
C VAL A 85 -4.31 -0.23 10.42
N VAL A 86 -3.03 -0.06 10.74
CA VAL A 86 -2.06 0.62 9.85
C VAL A 86 -1.97 -0.06 8.50
N VAL A 87 -1.89 -1.40 8.45
CA VAL A 87 -1.82 -2.17 7.21
C VAL A 87 -3.10 -2.03 6.39
N GLU A 88 -4.25 -2.15 7.04
CA GLU A 88 -5.57 -2.03 6.39
C GLU A 88 -5.73 -0.63 5.77
N ARG A 89 -5.43 0.43 6.53
CA ARG A 89 -5.52 1.82 6.07
C ARG A 89 -4.54 2.11 4.94
N PHE A 90 -3.32 1.61 5.02
CA PHE A 90 -2.35 1.77 3.94
C PHE A 90 -2.85 1.12 2.64
N VAL A 91 -3.33 -0.13 2.68
CA VAL A 91 -3.79 -0.83 1.48
C VAL A 91 -5.07 -0.22 0.90
N GLU A 92 -6.02 0.20 1.74
CA GLU A 92 -7.17 0.98 1.31
C GLU A 92 -6.72 2.28 0.61
N GLY A 93 -5.74 2.99 1.19
CA GLY A 93 -5.14 4.19 0.62
C GLY A 93 -4.47 3.97 -0.74
N LEU A 94 -3.83 2.81 -0.96
CA LEU A 94 -3.33 2.43 -2.28
C LEU A 94 -4.46 2.38 -3.32
N GLY A 95 -5.62 1.82 -2.95
CA GLY A 95 -6.81 1.84 -3.79
C GLY A 95 -7.28 3.25 -4.16
N MET A 96 -7.07 4.22 -3.28
CA MET A 96 -7.41 5.64 -3.48
C MET A 96 -6.40 6.40 -4.36
N LEU A 97 -5.30 5.78 -4.78
CA LEU A 97 -4.43 6.36 -5.81
C LEU A 97 -5.11 6.41 -7.19
N THR A 98 -6.20 5.65 -7.37
CA THR A 98 -6.95 5.56 -8.62
C THR A 98 -8.06 6.59 -8.77
N THR A 99 -8.53 7.17 -7.66
CA THR A 99 -9.69 8.06 -7.65
C THR A 99 -9.32 9.47 -8.11
N ARG A 100 -10.14 10.01 -9.03
CA ARG A 100 -10.05 11.39 -9.56
C ARG A 100 -10.88 12.42 -8.76
N ASN A 101 -11.44 12.04 -7.62
CA ASN A 101 -12.30 12.92 -6.81
C ASN A 101 -11.46 13.95 -6.03
N GLU A 102 -12.10 15.03 -5.58
CA GLU A 102 -11.47 16.02 -4.69
C GLU A 102 -10.85 15.32 -3.47
N GLY A 103 -9.54 15.48 -3.31
CA GLY A 103 -8.76 14.90 -2.21
C GLY A 103 -7.96 13.63 -2.54
N GLY A 104 -8.46 12.71 -3.37
CA GLY A 104 -7.76 11.45 -3.71
C GLY A 104 -7.24 10.67 -2.49
N TRP A 105 -6.05 10.09 -2.58
CA TRP A 105 -5.39 9.42 -1.46
C TRP A 105 -5.11 10.34 -0.26
N MET A 106 -4.91 11.64 -0.50
CA MET A 106 -4.61 12.62 0.55
C MET A 106 -5.86 12.97 1.36
N GLY A 107 -7.01 13.10 0.68
CA GLY A 107 -8.33 13.26 1.31
C GLY A 107 -8.70 12.02 2.13
N TYR A 108 -8.42 10.83 1.60
CA TYR A 108 -8.55 9.58 2.37
C TYR A 108 -7.67 9.61 3.62
N ALA A 109 -6.37 9.91 3.47
CA ALA A 109 -5.42 9.91 4.59
C ALA A 109 -5.81 10.95 5.67
N ASN A 110 -6.26 12.13 5.28
CA ASN A 110 -6.75 13.16 6.19
C ASN A 110 -8.05 12.76 6.90
N GLY A 111 -8.86 11.91 6.26
CA GLY A 111 -10.13 11.41 6.81
C GLY A 111 -9.99 10.18 7.70
N ILE A 112 -8.79 9.62 7.87
CA ILE A 112 -8.56 8.55 8.85
C ILE A 112 -8.90 9.11 10.23
N PRO A 113 -9.87 8.55 10.98
CA PRO A 113 -10.26 9.06 12.29
C PRO A 113 -9.06 9.15 13.22
N ASP A 114 -9.07 10.17 14.07
CA ASP A 114 -8.34 10.10 15.32
C ASP A 114 -9.33 9.42 16.28
N ASP A 115 -9.16 8.14 16.61
CA ASP A 115 -10.08 7.37 17.45
C ASP A 115 -10.24 8.06 18.82
N ASP A 116 -11.39 8.71 19.03
CA ASP A 116 -11.86 9.22 20.34
C ASP A 116 -13.23 8.61 20.73
N ASP A 117 -13.80 7.67 19.96
CA ASP A 117 -15.16 7.13 20.24
C ASP A 117 -15.21 5.60 20.14
N ASP A 118 -14.94 4.94 21.27
CA ASP A 118 -15.51 3.63 21.63
C ASP A 118 -15.62 3.57 23.17
N ASP A 119 -16.40 4.49 23.75
CA ASP A 119 -16.95 4.36 25.10
C ASP A 119 -18.49 4.41 25.02
N ASP A 120 -19.08 3.31 24.57
CA ASP A 120 -20.36 2.86 25.13
C ASP A 120 -20.08 2.30 26.54
N ASP A 121 -19.90 3.14 27.57
CA ASP A 121 -20.29 2.78 28.95
C ASP A 121 -20.43 4.00 29.90
N ASP A 122 -21.29 3.79 30.88
CA ASP A 122 -22.00 4.69 31.77
C ASP A 122 -21.12 5.64 32.64
N GLY A 123 -21.53 6.92 32.70
CA GLY A 123 -21.39 7.84 33.83
C GLY A 123 -20.12 7.79 34.72
N GLY A 124 -19.17 8.69 34.50
CA GLY A 124 -18.13 8.95 35.50
C GLY A 124 -17.21 10.13 35.16
N GLY A 125 -17.48 11.30 35.77
CA GLY A 125 -16.60 12.46 35.65
C GLY A 125 -15.21 12.18 36.22
N GLY A 126 -14.18 12.34 35.37
CA GLY A 126 -12.78 12.22 35.77
C GLY A 126 -11.90 13.04 34.85
N ALA A 127 -11.38 14.17 35.36
CA ALA A 127 -10.34 14.93 34.70
C ALA A 127 -9.06 14.06 34.60
N GLY A 128 -8.63 13.77 33.37
CA GLY A 128 -7.43 12.99 33.09
C GLY A 128 -6.89 13.30 31.71
N GLY A 129 -6.07 14.34 31.59
CA GLY A 129 -5.32 14.61 30.37
C GLY A 129 -4.25 13.54 30.14
N GLY A 130 -4.29 12.90 28.98
CA GLY A 130 -3.17 12.15 28.42
C GLY A 130 -3.52 10.78 27.83
N SER A 131 -3.90 10.74 26.54
CA SER A 131 -3.43 9.71 25.58
C SER A 131 -3.93 9.99 24.14
N SER A 132 -3.76 11.21 23.62
CA SER A 132 -4.11 11.56 22.22
C SER A 132 -3.09 11.06 21.18
N SER A 133 -2.27 10.06 21.50
CA SER A 133 -1.01 9.78 20.79
C SER A 133 -1.08 8.64 19.77
N GLY A 134 -2.03 7.70 19.91
CA GLY A 134 -2.07 6.49 19.09
C GLY A 134 -2.66 6.71 17.70
N SER A 135 -3.79 7.43 17.61
CA SER A 135 -4.52 7.54 16.35
C SER A 135 -3.96 8.62 15.40
N ALA A 136 -3.52 9.75 15.96
CA ALA A 136 -2.69 10.72 15.23
C ALA A 136 -1.41 10.07 14.67
N ARG A 137 -0.89 9.05 15.36
CA ARG A 137 0.26 8.26 14.91
C ARG A 137 -0.10 7.35 13.73
N VAL A 138 -1.23 6.64 13.76
CA VAL A 138 -1.71 5.82 12.62
C VAL A 138 -1.85 6.68 11.36
N ARG A 139 -2.58 7.80 11.47
CA ARG A 139 -2.75 8.75 10.35
C ARG A 139 -1.39 9.18 9.81
N THR A 140 -0.49 9.64 10.68
CA THR A 140 0.85 10.10 10.29
C THR A 140 1.65 9.02 9.57
N MET A 141 1.63 7.78 10.08
CA MET A 141 2.34 6.66 9.48
C MET A 141 1.82 6.34 8.08
N VAL A 142 0.49 6.21 7.94
CA VAL A 142 -0.17 5.89 6.67
C VAL A 142 0.05 7.00 5.64
N THR A 143 -0.10 8.28 6.03
CA THR A 143 0.14 9.43 5.14
C THR A 143 1.56 9.40 4.58
N ARG A 144 2.57 9.21 5.43
CA ARG A 144 3.98 9.16 5.00
C ARG A 144 4.26 7.99 4.06
N ALA A 145 3.68 6.83 4.34
CA ALA A 145 3.84 5.65 3.50
C ALA A 145 3.20 5.85 2.11
N LEU A 146 1.97 6.38 2.06
CA LEU A 146 1.28 6.69 0.81
C LEU A 146 2.01 7.77 0.01
N GLU A 147 2.46 8.84 0.67
CA GLU A 147 3.25 9.91 0.06
C GLU A 147 4.50 9.33 -0.62
N ARG A 148 5.21 8.43 0.06
CA ARG A 148 6.37 7.75 -0.51
C ARG A 148 6.02 6.93 -1.76
N VAL A 149 4.91 6.19 -1.75
CA VAL A 149 4.44 5.44 -2.94
C VAL A 149 4.10 6.40 -4.09
N VAL A 150 3.50 7.55 -3.79
CA VAL A 150 3.13 8.57 -4.77
C VAL A 150 4.37 9.23 -5.37
N SER A 151 5.37 9.56 -4.54
CA SER A 151 6.58 10.24 -4.98
C SER A 151 7.56 9.33 -5.73
N LEU A 152 7.69 8.07 -5.33
CA LEU A 152 8.67 7.14 -5.89
C LEU A 152 8.10 6.13 -6.88
N GLY A 153 6.79 5.88 -6.83
CA GLY A 153 6.13 4.93 -7.72
C GLY A 153 5.86 5.51 -9.10
N ALA A 154 5.32 4.68 -10.00
CA ALA A 154 5.01 5.13 -11.35
C ALA A 154 3.88 6.16 -11.37
N VAL A 155 4.01 7.14 -12.26
CA VAL A 155 2.99 8.16 -12.48
C VAL A 155 1.70 7.51 -12.99
N GLY A 156 0.58 7.80 -12.34
CA GLY A 156 -0.72 7.22 -12.71
C GLY A 156 -0.85 5.73 -12.38
N GLN A 157 -0.01 5.20 -11.49
CA GLN A 157 -0.16 3.85 -10.96
C GLN A 157 -1.55 3.64 -10.39
N THR A 158 -2.07 2.42 -10.55
CA THR A 158 -3.40 2.08 -10.04
C THR A 158 -3.40 0.77 -9.29
N TRP A 159 -4.20 0.70 -8.24
CA TRP A 159 -4.25 -0.45 -7.34
C TRP A 159 -5.67 -0.92 -7.14
N ARG A 160 -5.84 -2.23 -7.02
CA ARG A 160 -7.07 -2.87 -6.55
C ARG A 160 -6.80 -3.46 -5.17
N ALA A 161 -7.46 -2.91 -4.16
CA ALA A 161 -7.29 -3.30 -2.78
C ALA A 161 -8.55 -4.02 -2.24
N PHE A 162 -8.34 -5.02 -1.39
CA PHE A 162 -9.40 -5.71 -0.66
C PHE A 162 -8.97 -6.02 0.76
N VAL A 163 -9.89 -5.86 1.70
CA VAL A 163 -9.75 -6.27 3.10
C VAL A 163 -10.77 -7.37 3.34
N HIS A 164 -10.30 -8.56 3.71
CA HIS A 164 -11.10 -9.76 3.90
C HIS A 164 -11.27 -10.03 5.39
N ARG A 165 -12.30 -9.43 6.01
CA ARG A 165 -12.62 -9.64 7.43
C ARG A 165 -13.61 -10.80 7.62
N PRO A 166 -13.34 -11.75 8.52
CA PRO A 166 -14.33 -12.76 8.91
C PRO A 166 -15.55 -12.11 9.59
N LEU A 167 -16.75 -12.49 9.15
CA LEU A 167 -17.99 -11.96 9.73
C LEU A 167 -18.19 -12.43 11.18
N GLY A 168 -18.55 -11.49 12.06
CA GLY A 168 -18.87 -11.78 13.46
C GLY A 168 -17.68 -12.17 14.34
N ARG A 169 -16.44 -11.91 13.92
CA ARG A 169 -15.23 -12.23 14.69
C ARG A 169 -14.23 -11.07 14.69
N PRO A 170 -14.36 -10.09 15.60
CA PRO A 170 -13.62 -8.81 15.56
C PRO A 170 -12.09 -8.94 15.67
N PHE A 171 -11.58 -10.05 16.20
CA PHE A 171 -10.15 -10.29 16.38
C PHE A 171 -9.60 -11.50 15.61
N SER A 172 -10.38 -12.04 14.67
CA SER A 172 -9.87 -13.10 13.79
C SER A 172 -8.82 -12.54 12.81
N PRO A 173 -7.92 -13.39 12.28
CA PRO A 173 -6.97 -12.97 11.27
C PRO A 173 -7.67 -12.31 10.08
N VAL A 174 -7.08 -11.21 9.59
CA VAL A 174 -7.58 -10.45 8.45
C VAL A 174 -6.60 -10.61 7.31
N LEU A 175 -7.09 -11.03 6.15
CA LEU A 175 -6.29 -11.02 4.93
C LEU A 175 -6.50 -9.70 4.21
N VAL A 176 -5.41 -9.02 3.89
CA VAL A 176 -5.40 -7.78 3.12
C VAL A 176 -4.64 -8.04 1.82
N THR A 177 -5.22 -7.65 0.69
CA THR A 177 -4.61 -7.86 -0.63
C THR A 177 -4.61 -6.58 -1.45
N ALA A 178 -3.52 -6.30 -2.16
CA ALA A 178 -3.43 -5.21 -3.13
C ALA A 178 -2.79 -5.69 -4.43
N THR A 179 -3.47 -5.52 -5.57
CA THR A 179 -2.92 -5.84 -6.89
C THR A 179 -2.62 -4.55 -7.64
N ARG A 180 -1.40 -4.39 -8.14
CA ARG A 180 -1.04 -3.27 -9.02
C ARG A 180 -1.60 -3.51 -10.41
N ILE A 181 -2.44 -2.61 -10.92
CA ILE A 181 -3.11 -2.74 -12.21
C ILE A 181 -2.36 -1.99 -13.32
N LYS A 182 -1.74 -0.86 -12.99
CA LYS A 182 -0.92 -0.01 -13.87
C LYS A 182 0.22 0.61 -13.07
#